data_AF-A0AAD4F5J5-F1
#
_entry.id   AF-A0AAD4F5J5-F1
#
_cell.length_a   1.000
_cell.length_b   1.000
_cell.length_c   1.000
_cell.angle_alpha   90.00
_cell.angle_beta   90.00
_cell.angle_gamma   90.00
#
_symmetry.space_group_name_H-M   'P 1'
#
loop_
_entity.id
_entity.type
_entity.pdbx_description
1 polymer ?
#
loop_
_entity_poly.entity_id
_entity_poly.type
_entity_poly.pdbx_seq_one_letter_code
_entity_poly.pdbx_strand_id
1 'polypeptide(L)'
;MTLWALYFLPVYFQAVQLATPSRSGVQILPTVFGMMPAAVIASQYLSLTGKYKLLHIVGMFLMAAGMGSFAAFDANSSTATWVCLQLLASLGNGMVATSILPGVQAGLTDEDNAVSTATWAFIRSYGAVWGVTIPATVFNNMFDKNSLKIAEPRVRALLADGNAYAYAAREFILGIPEATRGQVIEVYTDALRISWAVAAAIAGFAAFFTFFEVDVPLRETLRTDFGIKEPKRSTSPAEQQG
;
A
#
# COMPACT_ATOMS: atom_id res chain seq x y z
N MET A 1 -0.06 -0.62 3.87
CA MET A 1 0.94 0.20 3.14
C MET A 1 0.31 1.33 2.35
N THR A 2 -0.76 1.09 1.58
CA THR A 2 -1.43 2.16 0.82
C THR A 2 -1.81 3.38 1.66
N LEU A 3 -2.48 3.19 2.80
CA LEU A 3 -2.87 4.31 3.68
C LEU A 3 -1.66 5.01 4.30
N TRP A 4 -0.60 4.27 4.64
CA TRP A 4 0.65 4.83 5.12
C TRP A 4 1.22 5.85 4.12
N ALA A 5 1.34 5.44 2.85
CA ALA A 5 1.81 6.33 1.78
C ALA A 5 0.85 7.52 1.56
N LEU A 6 -0.46 7.26 1.50
CA LEU A 6 -1.46 8.31 1.25
C LEU A 6 -1.53 9.39 2.35
N TYR A 7 -1.24 9.03 3.60
CA TYR A 7 -1.27 9.99 4.72
C TYR A 7 0.09 10.68 4.91
N PHE A 8 1.22 10.03 4.60
CA PHE A 8 2.56 10.57 4.92
C PHE A 8 3.31 11.16 3.72
N LEU A 9 2.97 10.81 2.47
CA LEU A 9 3.51 11.52 1.29
C LEU A 9 3.07 12.98 1.25
N PRO A 10 1.82 13.36 1.60
CA PRO A 10 1.45 14.76 1.69
C PRO A 10 2.25 15.54 2.72
N VAL A 11 2.53 14.92 3.89
CA VAL A 11 3.40 15.49 4.92
C VAL A 11 4.79 15.78 4.36
N TYR A 12 5.38 14.82 3.63
CA TYR A 12 6.65 15.03 2.95
C TYR A 12 6.59 16.19 1.92
N PHE A 13 5.61 16.18 1.03
CA PHE A 13 5.52 17.20 -0.02
C PHE A 13 5.28 18.60 0.54
N GLN A 14 4.48 18.73 1.59
CA GLN A 14 4.14 20.04 2.17
C GLN A 14 5.19 20.53 3.16
N ALA A 15 5.63 19.67 4.09
CA ALA A 15 6.55 20.09 5.15
C ALA A 15 8.01 20.14 4.67
N VAL A 16 8.41 19.20 3.79
CA VAL A 16 9.81 19.07 3.34
C VAL A 16 10.03 19.71 1.98
N GLN A 17 9.21 19.39 0.97
CA GLN A 17 9.33 20.01 -0.36
C GLN A 17 8.64 21.37 -0.49
N LEU A 18 7.98 21.84 0.58
CA LEU A 18 7.28 23.13 0.61
C LEU A 18 6.29 23.28 -0.57
N ALA A 19 5.64 22.20 -0.97
CA ALA A 19 4.57 22.21 -1.97
C ALA A 19 3.26 22.68 -1.34
N THR A 20 2.44 23.42 -2.08
CA THR A 20 1.10 23.80 -1.60
C THR A 20 0.24 22.55 -1.41
N PRO A 21 -0.82 22.60 -0.58
CA PRO A 21 -1.75 21.48 -0.43
C PRO A 21 -2.32 20.99 -1.78
N SER A 22 -2.65 21.93 -2.68
CA SER A 22 -3.13 21.61 -4.03
C SER A 22 -2.08 20.86 -4.87
N ARG A 23 -0.82 21.30 -4.85
CA ARG A 23 0.27 20.64 -5.57
C ARG A 23 0.61 19.28 -4.95
N SER A 24 0.61 19.18 -3.63
CA SER A 24 0.79 17.93 -2.89
C SER A 24 -0.26 16.89 -3.30
N GLY A 25 -1.51 17.29 -3.45
CA GLY A 25 -2.58 16.43 -3.98
C GLY A 25 -2.30 15.90 -5.40
N VAL A 26 -1.67 16.70 -6.26
CA VAL A 26 -1.21 16.25 -7.59
C VAL A 26 0.01 15.32 -7.47
N GLN A 27 0.92 15.57 -6.53
CA GLN A 27 2.15 14.80 -6.36
C GLN A 27 1.93 13.38 -5.80
N ILE A 28 0.78 13.10 -5.21
CA ILE A 28 0.38 11.74 -4.80
C ILE A 28 -0.30 10.93 -5.91
N LEU A 29 -0.61 11.55 -7.06
CA LEU A 29 -1.27 10.86 -8.18
C LEU A 29 -0.51 9.63 -8.69
N PRO A 30 0.84 9.60 -8.76
CA PRO A 30 1.55 8.39 -9.14
C PRO A 30 1.26 7.21 -8.20
N THR A 31 1.06 7.47 -6.90
CA THR A 31 0.69 6.42 -5.95
C THR A 31 -0.66 5.78 -6.32
N VAL A 32 -1.63 6.57 -6.74
CA VAL A 32 -2.99 6.09 -7.07
C VAL A 32 -3.04 5.48 -8.46
N PHE A 33 -2.56 6.21 -9.47
CA PHE A 33 -2.63 5.76 -10.87
C PHE A 33 -1.65 4.64 -11.18
N GLY A 34 -0.49 4.59 -10.51
CA GLY A 34 0.49 3.50 -10.69
C GLY A 34 -0.06 2.12 -10.30
N MET A 35 -1.06 2.08 -9.42
CA MET A 35 -1.69 0.85 -8.98
C MET A 35 -2.58 0.23 -10.05
N MET A 36 -3.25 1.06 -10.87
CA MET A 36 -4.22 0.61 -11.88
C MET A 36 -3.63 -0.32 -12.95
N PRO A 37 -2.53 0.02 -13.65
CA PRO A 37 -1.98 -0.86 -14.67
C PRO A 37 -1.45 -2.17 -14.07
N ALA A 38 -0.82 -2.12 -12.89
CA ALA A 38 -0.37 -3.33 -12.19
C ALA A 38 -1.53 -4.25 -11.81
N ALA A 39 -2.62 -3.67 -11.30
CA ALA A 39 -3.85 -4.41 -10.99
C ALA A 39 -4.41 -5.09 -12.24
N VAL A 40 -4.49 -4.38 -13.36
CA VAL A 40 -4.99 -4.91 -14.65
C VAL A 40 -4.09 -6.05 -15.18
N ILE A 41 -2.77 -5.88 -15.14
CA ILE A 41 -1.82 -6.90 -15.59
C ILE A 41 -1.88 -8.12 -14.67
N ALA A 42 -1.93 -7.92 -13.36
CA ALA A 42 -2.02 -8.99 -12.37
C ALA A 42 -3.33 -9.77 -12.50
N SER A 43 -4.47 -9.09 -12.70
CA SER A 43 -5.75 -9.75 -12.93
C SER A 43 -5.73 -10.58 -14.21
N GLN A 44 -5.16 -10.07 -15.31
CA GLN A 44 -5.02 -10.85 -16.55
C GLN A 44 -4.11 -12.07 -16.35
N TYR A 45 -2.95 -11.89 -15.72
CA TYR A 45 -2.03 -12.99 -15.41
C TYR A 45 -2.73 -14.07 -14.57
N LEU A 46 -3.46 -13.65 -13.55
CA LEU A 46 -4.21 -14.55 -12.67
C LEU A 46 -5.29 -15.31 -13.43
N SER A 47 -6.07 -14.64 -14.29
CA SER A 47 -7.10 -15.28 -15.11
C SER A 47 -6.53 -16.28 -16.13
N LEU A 48 -5.34 -16.02 -16.67
CA LEU A 48 -4.73 -16.90 -17.68
C LEU A 48 -3.97 -18.08 -17.08
N THR A 49 -3.37 -17.91 -15.90
CA THR A 49 -2.46 -18.91 -15.31
C THR A 49 -3.04 -19.62 -14.10
N GLY A 50 -4.04 -19.03 -13.44
CA GLY A 50 -4.57 -19.51 -12.16
C GLY A 50 -3.57 -19.47 -11.01
N LYS A 51 -2.41 -18.78 -11.16
CA LYS A 51 -1.33 -18.73 -10.17
C LYS A 51 -1.25 -17.36 -9.51
N TYR A 52 -1.47 -17.29 -8.20
CA TYR A 52 -1.34 -16.04 -7.44
C TYR A 52 -0.04 -15.94 -6.64
N LYS A 53 0.59 -17.06 -6.26
CA LYS A 53 1.78 -17.06 -5.41
C LYS A 53 2.91 -16.20 -5.99
N LEU A 54 3.14 -16.26 -7.31
CA LEU A 54 4.15 -15.43 -7.96
C LEU A 54 3.83 -13.93 -7.87
N LEU A 55 2.55 -13.56 -8.04
CA LEU A 55 2.10 -12.17 -7.91
C LEU A 55 2.29 -11.67 -6.49
N HIS A 56 2.02 -12.50 -5.47
CA HIS A 56 2.22 -12.16 -4.08
C HIS A 56 3.70 -11.97 -3.76
N ILE A 57 4.58 -12.89 -4.17
CA ILE A 57 6.03 -12.76 -3.96
C ILE A 57 6.54 -11.47 -4.63
N VAL A 58 6.37 -11.33 -5.95
CA VAL A 58 6.89 -10.17 -6.68
C VAL A 58 6.28 -8.88 -6.16
N GLY A 59 4.97 -8.84 -5.98
CA GLY A 59 4.26 -7.64 -5.56
C GLY A 59 4.62 -7.18 -4.14
N MET A 60 4.78 -8.11 -3.20
CA MET A 60 5.19 -7.79 -1.83
C MET A 60 6.64 -7.31 -1.76
N PHE A 61 7.55 -7.89 -2.54
CA PHE A 61 8.94 -7.42 -2.62
C PHE A 61 9.04 -6.04 -3.28
N LEU A 62 8.31 -5.79 -4.36
CA LEU A 62 8.23 -4.46 -4.99
C LEU A 62 7.66 -3.42 -4.03
N MET A 63 6.61 -3.77 -3.28
CA MET A 63 6.02 -2.90 -2.28
C MET A 63 7.01 -2.61 -1.14
N ALA A 64 7.72 -3.61 -0.63
CA ALA A 64 8.73 -3.43 0.41
C ALA A 64 9.90 -2.55 -0.05
N ALA A 65 10.42 -2.79 -1.25
CA ALA A 65 11.49 -2.00 -1.85
C ALA A 65 11.04 -0.55 -2.12
N GLY A 66 9.84 -0.37 -2.66
CA GLY A 66 9.25 0.95 -2.90
C GLY A 66 9.07 1.75 -1.62
N MET A 67 8.45 1.17 -0.58
CA MET A 67 8.30 1.84 0.71
C MET A 67 9.64 2.16 1.36
N GLY A 68 10.63 1.25 1.26
CA GLY A 68 11.98 1.48 1.78
C GLY A 68 12.72 2.59 1.06
N SER A 69 12.53 2.71 -0.26
CA SER A 69 13.16 3.76 -1.06
C SER A 69 12.72 5.17 -0.67
N PHE A 70 11.52 5.34 -0.09
CA PHE A 70 11.07 6.64 0.41
C PHE A 70 11.91 7.16 1.58
N ALA A 71 12.65 6.29 2.28
CA ALA A 71 13.59 6.72 3.32
C ALA A 71 14.76 7.57 2.76
N ALA A 72 15.02 7.50 1.46
CA ALA A 72 16.02 8.32 0.78
C ALA A 72 15.50 9.72 0.38
N PHE A 73 14.21 10.01 0.58
CA PHE A 73 13.66 11.33 0.27
C PHE A 73 14.21 12.42 1.18
N ASP A 74 14.40 13.59 0.58
CA ASP A 74 14.91 14.80 1.21
C ASP A 74 14.34 16.06 0.53
N ALA A 75 14.75 17.24 1.00
CA ALA A 75 14.30 18.52 0.45
C ALA A 75 14.69 18.75 -1.02
N ASN A 76 15.70 18.04 -1.54
CA ASN A 76 16.25 18.24 -2.88
C ASN A 76 15.80 17.18 -3.90
N SER A 77 15.02 16.20 -3.45
CA SER A 77 14.59 15.08 -4.29
C SER A 77 13.78 15.56 -5.49
N SER A 78 14.20 15.16 -6.69
CA SER A 78 13.59 15.63 -7.94
C SER A 78 12.19 15.06 -8.17
N THR A 79 11.41 15.70 -9.04
CA THR A 79 10.12 15.17 -9.55
C THR A 79 10.25 13.74 -10.05
N ALA A 80 11.25 13.46 -10.88
CA ALA A 80 11.46 12.12 -11.44
C ALA A 80 11.71 11.08 -10.34
N THR A 81 12.51 11.43 -9.32
CA THR A 81 12.85 10.54 -8.21
C THR A 81 11.60 10.07 -7.49
N TRP A 82 10.76 10.99 -6.98
CA TRP A 82 9.60 10.57 -6.21
C TRP A 82 8.50 9.95 -7.08
N VAL A 83 8.37 10.32 -8.36
CA VAL A 83 7.42 9.66 -9.28
C VAL A 83 7.82 8.20 -9.47
N CYS A 84 9.06 7.92 -9.85
CA CYS A 84 9.53 6.55 -10.12
C CYS A 84 9.44 5.65 -8.89
N LEU A 85 9.83 6.16 -7.72
CA LEU A 85 9.76 5.40 -6.48
C LEU A 85 8.32 5.17 -6.02
N GLN A 86 7.40 6.13 -6.21
CA GLN A 86 5.97 5.91 -5.95
C GLN A 86 5.39 4.84 -6.87
N LEU A 87 5.73 4.88 -8.16
CA LEU A 87 5.30 3.85 -9.11
C LEU A 87 5.81 2.47 -8.71
N LEU A 88 7.06 2.34 -8.27
CA LEU A 88 7.60 1.07 -7.79
C LEU A 88 6.76 0.47 -6.64
N ALA A 89 6.46 1.28 -5.62
CA ALA A 89 5.62 0.85 -4.50
C ALA A 89 4.19 0.50 -4.94
N SER A 90 3.62 1.31 -5.83
CA SER A 90 2.23 1.17 -6.31
C SER A 90 2.03 0.01 -7.25
N LEU A 91 3.02 -0.34 -8.08
CA LEU A 91 2.98 -1.54 -8.90
C LEU A 91 2.87 -2.79 -8.03
N GLY A 92 3.73 -2.89 -7.00
CA GLY A 92 3.67 -4.00 -6.05
C GLY A 92 2.33 -4.09 -5.33
N ASN A 93 1.82 -2.94 -4.85
CA ASN A 93 0.52 -2.86 -4.19
C ASN A 93 -0.63 -3.25 -5.13
N GLY A 94 -0.59 -2.87 -6.41
CA GLY A 94 -1.61 -3.21 -7.39
C GLY A 94 -1.68 -4.70 -7.70
N MET A 95 -0.53 -5.35 -7.83
CA MET A 95 -0.44 -6.80 -8.03
C MET A 95 -1.06 -7.58 -6.88
N VAL A 96 -0.72 -7.20 -5.65
CA VAL A 96 -1.18 -7.86 -4.43
C VAL A 96 -2.67 -7.57 -4.17
N ALA A 97 -3.11 -6.32 -4.40
CA ALA A 97 -4.49 -5.93 -4.15
C ALA A 97 -5.52 -6.72 -4.97
N THR A 98 -5.18 -7.15 -6.19
CA THR A 98 -6.08 -7.92 -7.05
C THR A 98 -6.00 -9.43 -6.87
N SER A 99 -4.90 -9.95 -6.29
CA SER A 99 -4.66 -11.39 -6.21
C SER A 99 -4.94 -12.01 -4.83
N ILE A 100 -4.90 -11.23 -3.73
CA ILE A 100 -5.11 -11.78 -2.38
C ILE A 100 -6.45 -12.51 -2.23
N LEU A 101 -7.57 -11.85 -2.56
CA LEU A 101 -8.89 -12.44 -2.31
C LEU A 101 -9.11 -13.72 -3.14
N PRO A 102 -8.82 -13.74 -4.46
CA PRO A 102 -8.84 -14.98 -5.22
C PRO A 102 -7.92 -16.08 -4.65
N GLY A 103 -6.74 -15.71 -4.15
CA GLY A 103 -5.81 -16.67 -3.53
C GLY A 103 -6.40 -17.32 -2.27
N VAL A 104 -7.03 -16.53 -1.40
CA VAL A 104 -7.74 -17.05 -0.20
C VAL A 104 -8.91 -17.96 -0.61
N GLN A 105 -9.61 -17.64 -1.70
CA GLN A 105 -10.76 -18.40 -2.18
C GLN A 105 -10.39 -19.66 -2.97
N ALA A 106 -9.16 -19.78 -3.49
CA ALA A 106 -8.76 -20.88 -4.37
C ALA A 106 -9.01 -22.29 -3.77
N GLY A 107 -8.79 -22.43 -2.46
CA GLY A 107 -8.99 -23.68 -1.73
C GLY A 107 -10.41 -23.90 -1.17
N LEU A 108 -11.28 -22.89 -1.18
CA LEU A 108 -12.56 -22.90 -0.44
C LEU A 108 -13.74 -23.37 -1.30
N THR A 109 -14.82 -23.84 -0.68
CA THR A 109 -16.06 -24.19 -1.39
C THR A 109 -16.84 -22.93 -1.79
N ASP A 110 -17.77 -23.06 -2.75
CA ASP A 110 -18.59 -21.91 -3.17
C ASP A 110 -19.46 -21.37 -2.03
N GLU A 111 -19.84 -22.24 -1.07
CA GLU A 111 -20.57 -21.87 0.15
C GLU A 111 -19.74 -20.98 1.09
N ASP A 112 -18.43 -21.23 1.15
CA ASP A 112 -17.51 -20.49 2.01
C ASP A 112 -17.05 -19.15 1.43
N ASN A 113 -17.26 -18.91 0.13
CA ASN A 113 -16.78 -17.69 -0.55
C ASN A 113 -17.33 -16.39 0.06
N ALA A 114 -18.59 -16.39 0.50
CA ALA A 114 -19.21 -15.24 1.15
C ALA A 114 -18.56 -14.94 2.51
N VAL A 115 -18.35 -15.98 3.33
CA VAL A 115 -17.70 -15.87 4.65
C VAL A 115 -16.24 -15.44 4.50
N SER A 116 -15.52 -16.00 3.52
CA SER A 116 -14.15 -15.62 3.17
C SER A 116 -14.05 -14.15 2.78
N THR A 117 -14.95 -13.67 1.91
CA THR A 117 -14.98 -12.27 1.48
C THR A 117 -15.23 -11.33 2.67
N ALA A 118 -16.19 -11.67 3.53
CA ALA A 118 -16.48 -10.90 4.73
C ALA A 118 -15.29 -10.85 5.70
N THR A 119 -14.63 -11.99 5.92
CA THR A 119 -13.44 -12.10 6.77
C THR A 119 -12.28 -11.28 6.21
N TRP A 120 -12.03 -11.38 4.90
CA TRP A 120 -11.03 -10.56 4.22
C TRP A 120 -11.31 -9.07 4.36
N ALA A 121 -12.56 -8.64 4.17
CA ALA A 121 -12.96 -7.24 4.30
C ALA A 121 -12.81 -6.73 5.75
N PHE A 122 -13.12 -7.57 6.74
CA PHE A 122 -12.93 -7.27 8.16
C PHE A 122 -11.43 -7.10 8.49
N ILE A 123 -10.58 -8.07 8.12
CA ILE A 123 -9.13 -8.00 8.34
C ILE A 123 -8.53 -6.77 7.65
N ARG A 124 -8.95 -6.48 6.41
CA ARG A 124 -8.51 -5.30 5.68
C ARG A 124 -8.89 -4.00 6.40
N SER A 125 -10.12 -3.90 6.89
CA SER A 125 -10.60 -2.74 7.64
C SER A 125 -9.85 -2.58 8.96
N TYR A 126 -9.57 -3.66 9.66
CA TYR A 126 -8.74 -3.65 10.88
C TYR A 126 -7.30 -3.20 10.57
N GLY A 127 -6.71 -3.73 9.50
CA GLY A 127 -5.38 -3.31 9.03
C GLY A 127 -5.32 -1.84 8.60
N ALA A 128 -6.44 -1.25 8.16
CA ALA A 128 -6.50 0.16 7.81
C ALA A 128 -6.25 1.08 9.01
N VAL A 129 -6.78 0.72 10.19
CA VAL A 129 -6.55 1.45 11.45
C VAL A 129 -5.06 1.49 11.77
N TRP A 130 -4.39 0.34 11.70
CA TRP A 130 -2.94 0.25 11.93
C TRP A 130 -2.12 0.96 10.84
N GLY A 131 -2.61 0.94 9.60
CA GLY A 131 -1.99 1.59 8.46
C GLY A 131 -1.86 3.12 8.57
N VAL A 132 -2.61 3.74 9.48
CA VAL A 132 -2.51 5.18 9.80
C VAL A 132 -1.90 5.40 11.19
N THR A 133 -2.27 4.57 12.17
CA THR A 133 -1.85 4.76 13.57
C THR A 133 -0.36 4.49 13.80
N ILE A 134 0.18 3.42 13.21
CA ILE A 134 1.61 3.09 13.33
C ILE A 134 2.48 4.21 12.75
N PRO A 135 2.29 4.66 11.49
CA PRO A 135 3.12 5.75 10.97
C PRO A 135 3.01 7.03 11.76
N ALA A 136 1.81 7.42 12.21
CA ALA A 136 1.62 8.62 13.01
C ALA A 136 2.38 8.53 14.33
N THR A 137 2.32 7.38 15.00
CA THR A 137 3.06 7.14 16.25
C THR A 137 4.56 7.18 16.02
N VAL A 138 5.07 6.47 15.00
CA VAL A 138 6.50 6.43 14.68
C VAL A 138 7.00 7.82 14.30
N PHE A 139 6.30 8.50 13.40
CA PHE A 139 6.65 9.83 12.93
C PHE A 139 6.72 10.83 14.08
N ASN A 140 5.67 10.93 14.90
CA ASN A 140 5.62 11.88 16.00
C ASN A 140 6.68 11.58 17.08
N ASN A 141 6.84 10.32 17.48
CA ASN A 141 7.88 9.95 18.45
C ASN A 141 9.29 10.27 17.94
N MET A 142 9.53 10.05 16.64
CA MET A 142 10.83 10.37 16.03
C MET A 142 11.03 11.87 15.86
N PHE A 143 9.96 12.62 15.57
CA PHE A 143 9.99 14.08 15.55
C PHE A 143 10.36 14.61 16.94
N ASP A 144 9.66 14.17 17.99
CA ASP A 144 9.88 14.59 19.37
C ASP A 144 11.30 14.26 19.84
N LYS A 145 11.78 13.06 19.53
CA LYS A 145 13.16 12.64 19.81
C LYS A 145 14.21 13.57 19.16
N ASN A 146 13.93 14.04 17.94
CA ASN A 146 14.85 14.89 17.18
C ASN A 146 14.57 16.39 17.36
N SER A 147 13.52 16.76 18.10
CA SER A 147 13.04 18.14 18.25
C SER A 147 14.06 19.09 18.88
N LEU A 148 15.03 18.55 19.63
CA LEU A 148 16.14 19.32 20.22
C LEU A 148 17.08 19.95 19.17
N LYS A 149 17.06 19.49 17.92
CA LYS A 149 17.74 20.13 16.80
C LYS A 149 17.15 21.51 16.45
N ILE A 150 15.91 21.76 16.84
CA ILE A 150 15.22 23.05 16.67
C ILE A 150 15.66 23.98 17.81
N ALA A 151 16.41 25.02 17.46
CA ALA A 151 16.99 25.95 18.43
C ALA A 151 15.92 26.81 19.12
N GLU A 152 14.86 27.19 18.39
CA GLU A 152 13.81 28.08 18.91
C GLU A 152 12.82 27.31 19.81
N PRO A 153 12.79 27.57 21.14
CA PRO A 153 11.99 26.78 22.07
C PRO A 153 10.49 26.88 21.80
N ARG A 154 10.01 28.05 21.33
CA ARG A 154 8.60 28.27 21.04
C ARG A 154 8.11 27.42 19.86
N VAL A 155 8.90 27.34 18.79
CA VAL A 155 8.59 26.50 17.62
C VAL A 155 8.63 25.02 18.01
N ARG A 156 9.65 24.63 18.79
CA ARG A 156 9.78 23.27 19.30
C ARG A 156 8.56 22.85 20.14
N ALA A 157 8.12 23.69 21.07
CA ALA A 157 6.97 23.39 21.94
C ALA A 157 5.66 23.26 21.16
N LEU A 158 5.50 24.00 20.06
CA LEU A 158 4.30 23.92 19.22
C LEU A 158 4.21 22.61 18.43
N LEU A 159 5.36 22.04 18.06
CA LEU A 159 5.45 20.83 17.25
C LEU A 159 5.60 19.54 18.08
N ALA A 160 5.93 19.67 19.36
CA ALA A 160 6.12 18.57 20.29
C ALA A 160 4.80 17.85 20.66
N ASP A 161 4.92 16.76 21.42
CA ASP A 161 3.80 16.00 22.00
C ASP A 161 2.80 15.49 20.95
N GLY A 162 3.33 15.08 19.79
CA GLY A 162 2.55 14.52 18.69
C GLY A 162 1.81 15.52 17.80
N ASN A 163 2.08 16.81 17.94
CA ASN A 163 1.45 17.85 17.11
C ASN A 163 2.09 17.98 15.71
N ALA A 164 3.31 17.49 15.51
CA ALA A 164 4.05 17.68 14.25
C ALA A 164 3.29 17.26 12.98
N TYR A 165 2.51 16.18 13.03
CA TYR A 165 1.71 15.76 11.86
C TYR A 165 0.67 16.82 11.46
N ALA A 166 0.00 17.44 12.43
CA ALA A 166 -1.04 18.45 12.19
C ALA A 166 -0.46 19.77 11.64
N TYR A 167 0.80 20.06 11.92
CA TYR A 167 1.50 21.28 11.49
C TYR A 167 2.38 21.09 10.24
N ALA A 168 2.15 20.03 9.46
CA ALA A 168 2.91 19.75 8.23
C ALA A 168 2.58 20.66 7.03
N ALA A 169 1.59 21.56 7.15
CA ALA A 169 1.19 22.44 6.08
C ALA A 169 2.30 23.43 5.69
N ARG A 170 2.53 23.61 4.39
CA ARG A 170 3.57 24.51 3.85
C ARG A 170 3.48 25.92 4.44
N GLU A 171 2.28 26.47 4.52
CA GLU A 171 2.04 27.85 4.98
C GLU A 171 2.54 28.04 6.41
N PHE A 172 2.36 27.03 7.27
CA PHE A 172 2.90 27.03 8.62
C PHE A 172 4.42 27.00 8.61
N ILE A 173 5.03 26.09 7.83
CA ILE A 173 6.50 25.96 7.75
C ILE A 173 7.16 27.23 7.20
N LEU A 174 6.53 27.90 6.22
CA LEU A 174 6.99 29.18 5.70
C LEU A 174 6.81 30.33 6.71
N GLY A 175 5.82 30.23 7.61
CA GLY A 175 5.65 31.18 8.71
C GLY A 175 6.75 31.12 9.78
N ILE A 176 7.53 30.02 9.81
CA ILE A 176 8.68 29.89 10.72
C ILE A 176 9.84 30.78 10.22
N PRO A 177 10.53 31.50 11.13
CA PRO A 177 11.72 32.27 10.78
C PRO A 177 12.76 31.44 10.02
N GLU A 178 13.39 32.04 9.01
CA GLU A 178 14.33 31.35 8.12
C GLU A 178 15.47 30.66 8.87
N ALA A 179 15.98 31.29 9.94
CA ALA A 179 17.04 30.75 10.80
C ALA A 179 16.71 29.39 11.43
N THR A 180 15.42 29.10 11.67
CA THR A 180 14.95 27.86 12.32
C THR A 180 14.22 26.94 11.34
N ARG A 181 13.70 27.46 10.23
CA ARG A 181 12.93 26.69 9.24
C ARG A 181 13.70 25.47 8.73
N GLY A 182 14.99 25.63 8.43
CA GLY A 182 15.84 24.52 7.97
C GLY A 182 15.93 23.38 9.00
N GLN A 183 16.04 23.71 10.29
CA GLN A 183 16.07 22.73 11.38
C GLN A 183 14.75 21.97 11.49
N VAL A 184 13.62 22.67 11.34
CA VAL A 184 12.29 22.04 11.35
C VAL A 184 12.15 21.07 10.17
N ILE A 185 12.50 21.50 8.96
CA ILE A 185 12.47 20.66 7.75
C ILE A 185 13.36 19.42 7.92
N GLU A 186 14.55 19.57 8.52
CA GLU A 186 15.46 18.45 8.80
C GLU A 186 14.80 17.44 9.76
N VAL A 187 14.19 17.92 10.85
CA VAL A 187 13.51 17.04 11.82
C VAL A 187 12.31 16.32 11.19
N TYR A 188 11.51 17.01 10.35
CA TYR A 188 10.44 16.36 9.56
C TYR A 188 11.01 15.27 8.65
N THR A 189 12.12 15.55 7.96
CA THR A 189 12.78 14.61 7.03
C THR A 189 13.27 13.37 7.78
N ASP A 190 13.93 13.55 8.92
CA ASP A 190 14.43 12.43 9.74
C ASP A 190 13.29 11.57 10.32
N ALA A 191 12.20 12.19 10.77
CA ALA A 191 11.03 11.48 11.27
C ALA A 191 10.34 10.65 10.17
N LEU A 192 10.19 11.24 8.98
CA LEU A 192 9.66 10.54 7.80
C LEU A 192 10.56 9.37 7.39
N ARG A 193 11.88 9.57 7.36
CA ARG A 193 12.85 8.53 7.01
C ARG A 193 12.65 7.26 7.84
N ILE A 194 12.50 7.40 9.16
CA ILE A 194 12.27 6.25 10.04
C ILE A 194 10.87 5.66 9.84
N SER A 195 9.85 6.49 9.64
CA SER A 195 8.50 6.00 9.30
C SER A 195 8.52 5.12 8.04
N TRP A 196 9.21 5.54 6.98
CA TRP A 196 9.37 4.75 5.76
C TRP A 196 10.17 3.47 5.97
N ALA A 197 11.23 3.50 6.77
CA ALA A 197 12.01 2.32 7.13
C ALA A 197 11.16 1.28 7.89
N VAL A 198 10.30 1.71 8.81
CA VAL A 198 9.37 0.81 9.51
C VAL A 198 8.35 0.22 8.54
N ALA A 199 7.80 1.02 7.63
CA ALA A 199 6.90 0.52 6.59
C ALA A 199 7.57 -0.57 5.74
N ALA A 200 8.83 -0.35 5.35
CA ALA A 200 9.63 -1.31 4.60
C ALA A 200 9.89 -2.60 5.39
N ALA A 201 10.19 -2.50 6.68
CA ALA A 201 10.39 -3.67 7.54
C ALA A 201 9.12 -4.51 7.67
N ILE A 202 7.96 -3.88 7.88
CA ILE A 202 6.66 -4.58 7.95
C ILE A 202 6.32 -5.22 6.59
N ALA A 203 6.52 -4.49 5.49
CA ALA A 203 6.27 -5.01 4.15
C ALA A 203 7.23 -6.14 3.78
N GLY A 204 8.51 -6.03 4.15
CA GLY A 204 9.53 -7.06 3.94
C GLY A 204 9.29 -8.31 4.78
N PHE A 205 8.84 -8.14 6.03
CA PHE A 205 8.38 -9.25 6.87
C PHE A 205 7.21 -9.98 6.21
N ALA A 206 6.19 -9.24 5.75
CA ALA A 206 5.07 -9.85 5.05
C ALA A 206 5.49 -10.50 3.70
N ALA A 207 6.45 -9.91 2.98
CA ALA A 207 7.04 -10.50 1.78
C ALA A 207 7.74 -11.84 2.07
N PHE A 208 8.44 -11.96 3.21
CA PHE A 208 9.05 -13.21 3.64
C PHE A 208 8.00 -14.32 3.84
N PHE A 209 6.82 -14.01 4.39
CA PHE A 209 5.76 -15.01 4.57
C PHE A 209 5.15 -15.52 3.26
N THR A 210 5.22 -14.75 2.17
CA THR A 210 4.69 -15.21 0.86
C THR A 210 5.41 -16.45 0.31
N PHE A 211 6.65 -16.73 0.73
CA PHE A 211 7.33 -17.96 0.33
C PHE A 211 6.64 -19.23 0.87
N PHE A 212 6.03 -19.12 2.05
CA PHE A 212 5.32 -20.21 2.73
C PHE A 212 3.88 -20.39 2.24
N GLU A 213 3.41 -19.50 1.36
CA GLU A 213 2.09 -19.62 0.75
C GLU A 213 2.00 -20.91 -0.06
N VAL A 214 0.94 -21.70 0.18
CA VAL A 214 0.67 -22.92 -0.58
C VAL A 214 0.02 -22.51 -1.90
N ASP A 215 0.61 -22.94 -3.02
CA ASP A 215 0.09 -22.63 -4.34
C ASP A 215 -1.06 -23.59 -4.68
N VAL A 216 -2.30 -23.15 -4.43
CA VAL A 216 -3.52 -23.88 -4.81
C VAL A 216 -4.01 -23.32 -6.13
N PRO A 217 -4.12 -24.11 -7.22
CA PRO A 217 -4.59 -23.59 -8.50
C PRO A 217 -6.00 -23.02 -8.38
N LEU A 218 -6.26 -21.86 -9.01
CA LEU A 218 -7.60 -21.30 -9.09
C LEU A 218 -8.55 -22.27 -9.80
N ARG A 219 -9.80 -22.31 -9.32
CA ARG A 219 -10.83 -23.18 -9.89
C ARG A 219 -11.42 -22.56 -11.14
N GLU A 220 -11.65 -23.38 -12.16
CA GLU A 220 -12.26 -22.97 -13.44
C GLU A 220 -13.78 -23.23 -13.51
N THR A 221 -14.35 -23.99 -12.56
CA THR A 221 -15.77 -24.41 -12.60
C THR A 221 -16.49 -24.16 -11.27
N LEU A 222 -17.69 -23.60 -11.35
CA LEU A 222 -18.62 -23.42 -10.22
C LEU A 222 -19.28 -24.75 -9.90
N ARG A 223 -19.25 -25.17 -8.63
CA ARG A 223 -19.99 -26.36 -8.14
C ARG A 223 -21.10 -25.87 -7.22
N THR A 224 -22.22 -25.49 -7.82
CA THR A 224 -23.46 -25.20 -7.11
C THR A 224 -24.39 -26.41 -7.18
N ASP A 225 -25.10 -26.70 -6.09
CA ASP A 225 -26.26 -27.61 -6.09
C ASP A 225 -27.42 -27.11 -6.98
N PHE A 226 -27.24 -25.95 -7.61
CA PHE A 226 -28.20 -25.26 -8.48
C PHE A 226 -27.70 -25.10 -9.93
N GLY A 227 -26.68 -25.86 -10.36
CA GLY A 227 -26.24 -25.87 -11.75
C GLY A 227 -27.38 -26.31 -12.70
N ILE A 228 -27.59 -25.57 -13.78
CA ILE A 228 -28.54 -25.95 -14.84
C ILE A 228 -28.11 -27.31 -15.37
N LYS A 229 -28.91 -28.35 -15.11
CA LYS A 229 -28.72 -29.67 -15.71
C LYS A 229 -28.76 -29.51 -17.22
N GLU A 230 -27.64 -29.72 -17.90
CA GLU A 230 -27.65 -29.84 -19.36
C GLU A 230 -28.66 -30.94 -19.74
N PRO A 231 -29.58 -30.67 -20.68
CA PRO A 231 -30.55 -31.67 -21.08
C PRO A 231 -29.77 -32.84 -21.69
N LYS A 232 -29.93 -34.03 -21.09
CA LYS A 232 -29.42 -35.29 -21.66
C LYS A 232 -29.89 -35.37 -23.10
N ARG A 233 -28.97 -35.21 -24.05
CA ARG A 233 -29.23 -35.50 -25.46
C ARG A 233 -29.49 -36.99 -25.56
N SER A 234 -30.76 -37.38 -25.66
CA SER A 234 -31.16 -38.76 -25.86
C SER A 234 -30.54 -39.28 -27.14
N THR A 235 -29.53 -40.14 -27.03
CA THR A 235 -29.13 -41.02 -28.13
C THR A 235 -30.29 -41.96 -28.38
N SER A 236 -31.03 -41.74 -29.48
CA SER A 236 -32.02 -42.68 -29.98
C SER A 236 -31.29 -43.95 -30.46
N PRO A 237 -31.65 -45.15 -29.96
CA PRO A 237 -31.16 -46.41 -30.51
C PRO A 237 -31.97 -46.74 -31.77
N ALA A 238 -31.46 -46.37 -32.94
CA ALA A 238 -31.85 -47.06 -34.16
C ALA A 238 -30.98 -48.31 -34.25
N GLU A 239 -31.55 -49.41 -33.76
CA GLU A 239 -31.05 -50.76 -33.89
C GLU A 239 -30.65 -51.08 -35.34
N GLN A 240 -29.43 -51.59 -35.44
CA GLN A 240 -29.04 -52.58 -36.42
C GLN A 240 -29.90 -53.84 -36.20
N GLN A 241 -30.62 -54.31 -37.22
CA GLN A 241 -30.74 -55.72 -37.64
C GLN A 241 -31.83 -55.87 -38.72
N GLY A 242 -31.49 -56.51 -39.84
CA GLY A 242 -32.42 -56.97 -40.87
C GLY A 242 -31.90 -56.79 -42.29
#